data_AF-A0A1Q5RUQ8-F1
#
_entry.id   AF-A0A1Q5RUQ8-F1
#
_cell.length_a   1.000
_cell.length_b   1.000
_cell.length_c   1.000
_cell.angle_alpha   90.00
_cell.angle_beta   90.00
_cell.angle_gamma   90.00
#
_symmetry.space_group_name_H-M   'P 1'
#
loop_
_entity.id
_entity.type
_entity.pdbx_description
1 polymer ?
#
loop_
_entity_poly.entity_id
_entity_poly.type
_entity_poly.pdbx_seq_one_letter_code
_entity_poly.pdbx_strand_id
1 'polypeptide(L)'
;MGIFDAMNTSVGGLQAQSFALQNISGNIANSSTTGYKGIGTSFVDLIPDASVPSKQVAGGVTANAKATITSQGTISSSSVATNMAITGDGFFSVQKASGVVDNVPVFDGVNYYTRRGDFQLNSNGNLVNGAGYYLMGVTVDPKTGNPTGSVPTVLQFQNNFVPAQATTSIQYGANLPTQPKTVASSTAASGTLVASGGLDPADFATNPLPVGSPAPRKDATFTGGAASNSVPGPITAATKLSGTAPSDSLTTGFAAGDTIIVGTSPATTITITAAGGLHDATHVPADGTVGDLLAAIGTATGVAPTISASNGAITFHTGTAQDLSITSTASAFSALGLTSPVTQARGTGTVGTGTVIGNDVATFTKESISGGAVTAYNASGTPVDLQLRWAKTDSASLGAGHSDTWNLFYQTDPNATGTQTAWVNTGQAFTFASDGSLTSPSGSGITINNVSVSGQQLGSVAFNISSGGLTQYASTSGAVTINTITQNGYAAGQLRSVSVSNNGLVIGTFSNGQNLDLAQVTLSHFNGTNYLKAMDGGAYAVTDQSGPAIAGASGTISGSSLEGSNTDIADEFTKLIVTQQAYSANTKVITTANSMVQDLLNVLR
;
A
#
# COMPACT_ATOMS: atom_id res chain seq x y z
N MET A 1 -59.46 -63.53 -0.52
CA MET A 1 -59.19 -62.50 -1.54
C MET A 1 -60.32 -62.57 -2.55
N GLY A 2 -61.23 -61.59 -2.57
CA GLY A 2 -62.15 -61.46 -3.70
C GLY A 2 -61.37 -61.06 -4.94
N ILE A 3 -61.81 -61.49 -6.13
CA ILE A 3 -61.20 -61.07 -7.40
C ILE A 3 -61.17 -59.53 -7.52
N PHE A 4 -62.19 -58.85 -6.99
CA PHE A 4 -62.28 -57.39 -6.95
C PHE A 4 -61.23 -56.73 -6.04
N ASP A 5 -60.86 -57.34 -4.91
CA ASP A 5 -59.81 -56.82 -4.03
C ASP A 5 -58.44 -56.89 -4.73
N ALA A 6 -58.17 -58.01 -5.41
CA ALA A 6 -56.96 -58.19 -6.18
C ALA A 6 -56.85 -57.16 -7.32
N MET A 7 -57.95 -56.87 -8.02
CA MET A 7 -57.98 -55.84 -9.05
C MET A 7 -57.73 -54.43 -8.49
N ASN A 8 -58.33 -54.06 -7.36
CA ASN A 8 -58.11 -52.75 -6.74
C ASN A 8 -56.65 -52.55 -6.29
N THR A 9 -56.05 -53.56 -5.66
CA THR A 9 -54.62 -53.52 -5.29
C THR A 9 -53.72 -53.44 -6.52
N SER A 10 -54.01 -54.19 -7.59
CA SER A 10 -53.24 -54.11 -8.84
C SER A 10 -53.37 -52.76 -9.54
N VAL A 11 -54.55 -52.14 -9.56
CA VAL A 11 -54.75 -50.80 -10.15
C VAL A 11 -53.98 -49.73 -9.37
N GLY A 12 -54.03 -49.75 -8.03
CA GLY A 12 -53.21 -48.86 -7.19
C GLY A 12 -51.71 -49.06 -7.43
N GLY A 13 -51.29 -50.32 -7.56
CA GLY A 13 -49.92 -50.67 -7.96
C GLY A 13 -49.53 -50.11 -9.33
N LEU A 14 -50.37 -50.22 -10.35
CA LEU A 14 -50.09 -49.66 -11.68
C LEU A 14 -49.98 -48.14 -11.66
N GLN A 15 -50.86 -47.45 -10.96
CA GLN A 15 -50.80 -45.98 -10.82
C GLN A 15 -49.53 -45.55 -10.09
N ALA A 16 -49.20 -46.21 -8.98
CA ALA A 16 -47.99 -45.93 -8.21
C ALA A 16 -46.71 -46.16 -9.03
N GLN A 17 -46.64 -47.25 -9.80
CA GLN A 17 -45.49 -47.51 -10.68
C GLN A 17 -45.45 -46.57 -11.89
N SER A 18 -46.60 -46.15 -12.44
CA SER A 18 -46.65 -45.14 -13.51
C SER A 18 -46.10 -43.80 -13.02
N PHE A 19 -46.46 -43.38 -11.81
CA PHE A 19 -45.90 -42.19 -11.18
C PHE A 19 -44.39 -42.32 -10.94
N ALA A 20 -43.92 -43.49 -10.52
CA ALA A 20 -42.48 -43.76 -10.39
C ALA A 20 -41.75 -43.65 -11.74
N LEU A 21 -42.32 -44.19 -12.82
CA LEU A 21 -41.76 -44.07 -14.18
C LEU A 21 -41.70 -42.61 -14.63
N GLN A 22 -42.68 -41.78 -14.29
CA GLN A 22 -42.66 -40.34 -14.63
C GLN A 22 -41.48 -39.63 -13.96
N ASN A 23 -41.26 -39.87 -12.66
CA ASN A 23 -40.15 -39.27 -11.92
C ASN A 23 -38.79 -39.72 -12.46
N ILE A 24 -38.61 -41.03 -12.70
CA ILE A 24 -37.38 -41.58 -13.29
C ILE A 24 -37.12 -40.99 -14.68
N SER A 25 -38.17 -40.91 -15.52
CA SER A 25 -38.06 -40.33 -16.86
C SER A 25 -37.66 -38.84 -16.81
N GLY A 26 -38.23 -38.07 -15.87
CA GLY A 26 -37.87 -36.68 -15.64
C GLY A 26 -36.42 -36.51 -15.17
N ASN A 27 -35.95 -37.40 -14.29
CA ASN A 27 -34.58 -37.42 -13.80
C ASN A 27 -33.58 -37.72 -14.94
N ILE A 28 -33.87 -38.72 -15.78
CA ILE A 28 -33.04 -39.06 -16.95
C ILE A 28 -32.96 -37.87 -17.91
N ALA A 29 -34.10 -37.25 -18.22
CA ALA A 29 -34.18 -36.11 -19.14
C ALA A 29 -33.37 -34.90 -18.66
N ASN A 30 -33.26 -34.70 -17.34
CA ASN A 30 -32.55 -33.58 -16.72
C ASN A 30 -31.20 -33.96 -16.10
N SER A 31 -30.67 -35.14 -16.40
CA SER A 31 -29.37 -35.61 -15.90
C SER A 31 -28.20 -34.72 -16.31
N SER A 32 -28.32 -34.00 -17.42
CA SER A 32 -27.31 -33.05 -17.91
C SER A 32 -27.60 -31.59 -17.57
N THR A 33 -28.70 -31.32 -16.86
CA THR A 33 -29.10 -29.95 -16.51
C THR A 33 -28.32 -29.48 -15.28
N THR A 34 -27.63 -28.34 -15.40
CA THR A 34 -26.89 -27.69 -14.31
C THR A 34 -27.79 -27.40 -13.11
N GLY A 35 -27.36 -27.82 -11.93
CA GLY A 35 -28.06 -27.60 -10.66
C GLY A 35 -29.40 -28.34 -10.51
N TYR A 36 -29.73 -29.28 -11.41
CA TYR A 36 -30.94 -30.08 -11.29
C TYR A 36 -30.89 -31.00 -10.07
N LYS A 37 -32.01 -31.11 -9.37
CA LYS A 37 -32.19 -32.03 -8.25
C LYS A 37 -33.26 -33.05 -8.60
N GLY A 38 -32.89 -34.31 -8.50
CA GLY A 38 -33.75 -35.44 -8.76
C GLY A 38 -34.96 -35.49 -7.84
N ILE A 39 -35.96 -36.23 -8.28
CA ILE A 39 -37.16 -36.54 -7.52
C ILE A 39 -37.23 -38.05 -7.34
N GLY A 40 -37.23 -38.50 -6.09
CA GLY A 40 -37.48 -39.88 -5.73
C GLY A 40 -38.97 -40.18 -5.62
N THR A 41 -39.31 -41.47 -5.64
CA THR A 41 -40.68 -41.93 -5.40
C THR A 41 -40.72 -42.72 -4.10
N SER A 42 -41.61 -42.34 -3.19
CA SER A 42 -41.89 -43.08 -1.96
C SER A 42 -43.23 -43.77 -2.08
N PHE A 43 -43.27 -45.05 -1.74
CA PHE A 43 -44.50 -45.84 -1.73
C PHE A 43 -45.06 -45.89 -0.31
N VAL A 44 -46.37 -45.76 -0.18
CA VAL A 44 -47.10 -45.89 1.08
C VAL A 44 -48.18 -46.95 0.90
N ASP A 45 -48.20 -47.94 1.78
CA ASP A 45 -49.24 -48.96 1.77
C ASP A 45 -50.56 -48.38 2.31
N LEU A 46 -51.66 -48.80 1.71
CA LEU A 46 -52.99 -48.32 2.06
C LEU A 46 -53.74 -49.45 2.75
N ILE A 47 -53.67 -49.50 4.08
CA ILE A 47 -54.31 -50.54 4.89
C ILE A 47 -55.78 -50.18 5.12
N PRO A 48 -56.75 -50.99 4.64
CA PRO A 48 -58.16 -50.79 4.96
C PRO A 48 -58.42 -51.08 6.44
N ASP A 49 -59.32 -50.32 7.05
CA ASP A 49 -59.70 -50.49 8.46
C ASP A 49 -60.24 -51.90 8.71
N ALA A 50 -59.52 -52.69 9.50
CA ALA A 50 -59.84 -54.08 9.78
C ALA A 50 -60.45 -54.18 11.18
N SER A 51 -61.75 -54.46 11.26
CA SER A 51 -62.47 -54.60 12.53
C SER A 51 -62.07 -55.84 13.35
N VAL A 52 -61.21 -56.73 12.81
CA VAL A 52 -60.72 -57.95 13.48
C VAL A 52 -59.22 -58.19 13.15
N PRO A 53 -58.32 -58.29 14.13
CA PRO A 53 -56.87 -58.50 13.90
C PRO A 53 -56.50 -59.77 13.11
N SER A 54 -57.37 -60.80 13.14
CA SER A 54 -57.15 -62.09 12.47
C SER A 54 -57.57 -62.13 11.00
N LYS A 55 -58.11 -61.04 10.45
CA LYS A 55 -58.48 -60.91 9.03
C LYS A 55 -57.96 -59.60 8.44
N GLN A 56 -56.65 -59.46 8.32
CA GLN A 56 -56.07 -58.40 7.50
C GLN A 56 -56.28 -58.72 6.01
N VAL A 57 -56.88 -57.77 5.29
CA VAL A 57 -56.96 -57.78 3.83
C VAL A 57 -55.75 -57.03 3.30
N ALA A 58 -55.14 -57.55 2.23
CA ALA A 58 -54.05 -56.85 1.57
C ALA A 58 -54.55 -55.51 1.03
N GLY A 59 -53.87 -54.43 1.45
CA GLY A 59 -54.18 -53.07 1.04
C GLY A 59 -53.75 -52.73 -0.39
N GLY A 60 -54.08 -51.50 -0.80
CA GLY A 60 -53.50 -50.90 -2.01
C GLY A 60 -52.14 -50.28 -1.74
N VAL A 61 -51.60 -49.56 -2.71
CA VAL A 61 -50.40 -48.72 -2.56
C VAL A 61 -50.64 -47.38 -3.24
N THR A 62 -50.10 -46.32 -2.65
CA THR A 62 -50.01 -44.99 -3.28
C THR A 62 -48.55 -44.56 -3.36
N ALA A 63 -48.24 -43.64 -4.27
CA ALA A 63 -46.90 -43.12 -4.47
C ALA A 63 -46.88 -41.60 -4.32
N ASN A 64 -45.85 -41.09 -3.63
CA ASN A 64 -45.61 -39.67 -3.43
C ASN A 64 -44.22 -39.29 -3.94
N ALA A 65 -44.08 -38.08 -4.49
CA ALA A 65 -42.78 -37.54 -4.84
C ALA A 65 -42.01 -37.15 -3.58
N LYS A 66 -40.71 -37.43 -3.57
CA LYS A 66 -39.77 -37.03 -2.53
C LYS A 66 -38.62 -36.28 -3.18
N ALA A 67 -38.53 -34.97 -2.93
CA ALA A 67 -37.46 -34.17 -3.46
C ALA A 67 -36.11 -34.57 -2.81
N THR A 68 -35.03 -34.59 -3.60
CA THR A 68 -33.67 -34.88 -3.11
C THR A 68 -32.79 -33.62 -3.13
N ILE A 69 -33.37 -32.47 -2.80
CA ILE A 69 -32.74 -31.15 -2.96
C ILE A 69 -31.46 -31.05 -2.13
N THR A 70 -31.44 -31.68 -0.96
CA THR A 70 -30.29 -31.74 -0.04
C THR A 70 -29.11 -32.57 -0.57
N SER A 71 -29.32 -33.44 -1.56
CA SER A 71 -28.24 -34.28 -2.12
C SER A 71 -27.43 -33.47 -3.14
N GLN A 72 -26.13 -33.35 -2.88
CA GLN A 72 -25.18 -32.61 -3.71
C GLN A 72 -24.89 -33.34 -5.05
N GLY A 73 -24.85 -32.60 -6.15
CA GLY A 73 -24.35 -33.09 -7.44
C GLY A 73 -22.84 -32.85 -7.61
N THR A 74 -22.24 -33.47 -8.63
CA THR A 74 -20.80 -33.28 -8.92
C THR A 74 -20.48 -31.83 -9.22
N ILE A 75 -19.44 -31.28 -8.59
CA ILE A 75 -18.95 -29.93 -8.87
C ILE A 75 -17.83 -30.02 -9.91
N SER A 76 -17.96 -29.26 -10.99
CA SER A 76 -16.95 -29.16 -12.04
C SER A 76 -16.49 -27.71 -12.22
N SER A 77 -15.24 -27.52 -12.66
CA SER A 77 -14.71 -26.20 -12.98
C SER A 77 -15.37 -25.63 -14.25
N SER A 78 -15.57 -24.32 -14.28
CA SER A 78 -16.11 -23.58 -15.42
C SER A 78 -15.12 -22.53 -15.92
N SER A 79 -15.13 -22.26 -17.22
CA SER A 79 -14.34 -21.19 -17.84
C SER A 79 -14.95 -19.79 -17.64
N VAL A 80 -16.21 -19.72 -17.22
CA VAL A 80 -16.93 -18.46 -16.97
C VAL A 80 -16.71 -18.06 -15.51
N ALA A 81 -16.02 -16.94 -15.30
CA ALA A 81 -15.61 -16.50 -13.96
C ALA A 81 -16.75 -16.08 -13.02
N THR A 82 -17.95 -15.83 -13.57
CA THR A 82 -19.17 -15.51 -12.82
C THR A 82 -19.98 -16.75 -12.42
N ASN A 83 -19.62 -17.92 -12.94
CA ASN A 83 -20.27 -19.16 -12.55
C ASN A 83 -19.85 -19.55 -11.14
N MET A 84 -20.81 -20.05 -10.36
CA MET A 84 -20.59 -20.45 -8.97
C MET A 84 -21.25 -21.79 -8.68
N ALA A 85 -20.64 -22.56 -7.78
CA ALA A 85 -21.23 -23.75 -7.21
C ALA A 85 -21.33 -23.61 -5.69
N ILE A 86 -22.32 -24.24 -5.08
CA ILE A 86 -22.43 -24.34 -3.62
C ILE A 86 -21.92 -25.72 -3.23
N THR A 87 -21.02 -25.77 -2.25
CA THR A 87 -20.60 -27.01 -1.59
C THR A 87 -21.27 -27.10 -0.22
N GLY A 88 -22.09 -28.12 -0.02
CA GLY A 88 -22.85 -28.29 1.22
C GLY A 88 -24.21 -27.58 1.16
N ASP A 89 -24.75 -27.26 2.34
CA ASP A 89 -26.08 -26.66 2.46
C ASP A 89 -26.12 -25.20 2.03
N GLY A 90 -27.24 -24.79 1.42
CA GLY A 90 -27.48 -23.41 1.01
C GLY A 90 -28.04 -23.26 -0.41
N PHE A 91 -28.57 -22.06 -0.65
CA PHE A 91 -29.16 -21.63 -1.92
C PHE A 91 -28.75 -20.20 -2.23
N PHE A 92 -28.54 -19.91 -3.52
CA PHE A 92 -28.49 -18.55 -4.02
C PHE A 92 -29.87 -17.92 -3.95
N SER A 93 -29.95 -16.69 -3.45
CA SER A 93 -31.18 -15.89 -3.49
C SER A 93 -31.27 -15.20 -4.85
N VAL A 94 -32.42 -15.34 -5.51
CA VAL A 94 -32.65 -14.82 -6.85
C VAL A 94 -34.06 -14.24 -7.01
N GLN A 95 -34.26 -13.35 -7.99
CA GLN A 95 -35.59 -12.87 -8.38
C GLN A 95 -35.86 -13.15 -9.86
N LYS A 96 -37.14 -13.30 -10.21
CA LYS A 96 -37.58 -13.41 -11.60
C LYS A 96 -38.16 -12.07 -12.03
N ALA A 97 -37.77 -11.59 -13.21
CA ALA A 97 -38.38 -10.39 -13.77
C ALA A 97 -39.85 -10.68 -14.13
N SER A 98 -40.78 -9.85 -13.67
CA SER A 98 -42.21 -9.92 -14.00
C SER A 98 -42.51 -9.32 -15.38
N GLY A 99 -41.60 -8.46 -15.87
CA GLY A 99 -41.65 -7.87 -17.20
C GLY A 99 -40.39 -7.07 -17.49
N VAL A 100 -40.34 -6.44 -18.67
CA VAL A 100 -39.28 -5.52 -19.08
C VAL A 100 -39.95 -4.24 -19.55
N VAL A 101 -39.56 -3.10 -18.98
CA VAL A 101 -40.02 -1.76 -19.38
C VAL A 101 -38.79 -0.95 -19.76
N ASP A 102 -38.76 -0.39 -20.97
CA ASP A 102 -37.61 0.37 -21.50
C ASP A 102 -36.26 -0.37 -21.40
N ASN A 103 -36.27 -1.67 -21.73
CA ASN A 103 -35.12 -2.59 -21.58
C ASN A 103 -34.64 -2.81 -20.13
N VAL A 104 -35.34 -2.32 -19.11
CA VAL A 104 -35.03 -2.55 -17.70
C VAL A 104 -35.95 -3.64 -17.11
N PRO A 105 -35.42 -4.67 -16.44
CA PRO A 105 -36.24 -5.69 -15.80
C PRO A 105 -37.01 -5.10 -14.61
N VAL A 106 -38.30 -5.40 -14.54
CA VAL A 106 -39.16 -5.07 -13.40
C VAL A 106 -39.33 -6.33 -12.56
N PHE A 107 -39.18 -6.21 -11.24
CA PHE A 107 -39.30 -7.32 -10.30
C PHE A 107 -40.58 -7.17 -9.48
N ASP A 108 -41.24 -8.29 -9.18
CA ASP A 108 -42.43 -8.36 -8.33
C ASP A 108 -42.10 -8.37 -6.82
N GLY A 109 -40.81 -8.36 -6.48
CA GLY A 109 -40.30 -8.42 -5.11
C GLY A 109 -40.34 -9.82 -4.48
N VAL A 110 -40.70 -10.86 -5.25
CA VAL A 110 -40.77 -12.24 -4.75
C VAL A 110 -39.40 -12.90 -4.87
N ASN A 111 -38.87 -13.33 -3.73
CA ASN A 111 -37.58 -14.04 -3.68
C ASN A 111 -37.76 -15.52 -3.97
N TYR A 112 -36.93 -16.03 -4.87
CA TYR A 112 -36.76 -17.44 -5.18
C TYR A 112 -35.36 -17.89 -4.78
N TYR A 113 -35.17 -19.21 -4.71
CA TYR A 113 -33.95 -19.81 -4.25
C TYR A 113 -33.47 -20.85 -5.26
N THR A 114 -32.19 -20.90 -5.58
CA THR A 114 -31.68 -21.87 -6.55
C THR A 114 -30.29 -22.35 -6.18
N ARG A 115 -29.95 -23.56 -6.63
CA ARG A 115 -28.59 -24.08 -6.59
C ARG A 115 -27.88 -23.98 -7.94
N ARG A 116 -28.62 -23.62 -8.98
CA ARG A 116 -28.09 -23.39 -10.31
C ARG A 116 -27.32 -22.07 -10.33
N GLY A 117 -26.01 -22.15 -10.55
CA GLY A 117 -25.10 -21.01 -10.49
C GLY A 117 -24.42 -20.63 -11.81
N ASP A 118 -25.04 -20.92 -12.96
CA ASP A 118 -24.57 -20.50 -14.28
C ASP A 118 -24.91 -19.04 -14.59
N PHE A 119 -24.51 -18.13 -13.71
CA PHE A 119 -24.77 -16.70 -13.84
C PHE A 119 -23.84 -16.04 -14.85
N GLN A 120 -24.41 -15.22 -15.73
CA GLN A 120 -23.68 -14.39 -16.68
C GLN A 120 -24.16 -12.95 -16.63
N LEU A 121 -23.25 -12.02 -16.92
CA LEU A 121 -23.58 -10.60 -16.98
C LEU A 121 -24.39 -10.30 -18.26
N ASN A 122 -25.59 -9.74 -18.11
CA ASN A 122 -26.39 -9.28 -19.25
C ASN A 122 -26.04 -7.83 -19.64
N SER A 123 -26.61 -7.33 -20.74
CA SER A 123 -26.40 -5.95 -21.22
C SER A 123 -26.79 -4.87 -20.20
N ASN A 124 -27.65 -5.20 -19.24
CA ASN A 124 -28.08 -4.30 -18.17
C ASN A 124 -27.17 -4.35 -16.94
N GLY A 125 -26.06 -5.10 -17.00
CA GLY A 125 -25.13 -5.26 -15.90
C GLY A 125 -25.65 -6.15 -14.76
N ASN A 126 -26.73 -6.89 -14.96
CA ASN A 126 -27.21 -7.85 -13.97
C ASN A 126 -26.60 -9.23 -14.19
N LEU A 127 -26.39 -9.97 -13.11
CA LEU A 127 -26.01 -11.39 -13.17
C LEU A 127 -27.27 -12.24 -13.29
N VAL A 128 -27.45 -12.89 -14.44
CA VAL A 128 -28.64 -13.69 -14.78
C VAL A 128 -28.21 -15.12 -15.09
N ASN A 129 -28.89 -16.11 -14.50
CA ASN A 129 -28.63 -17.51 -14.79
C ASN A 129 -29.30 -17.97 -16.09
N GLY A 130 -28.96 -19.16 -16.59
CA GLY A 130 -29.54 -19.67 -17.84
C GLY A 130 -31.04 -19.97 -17.77
N ALA A 131 -31.69 -19.84 -16.60
CA ALA A 131 -33.13 -19.95 -16.40
C ALA A 131 -33.85 -18.58 -16.34
N GLY A 132 -33.10 -17.46 -16.46
CA GLY A 132 -33.67 -16.11 -16.44
C GLY A 132 -33.88 -15.52 -15.05
N TYR A 133 -33.30 -16.10 -14.01
CA TYR A 133 -33.32 -15.56 -12.65
C TYR A 133 -32.10 -14.66 -12.39
N TYR A 134 -32.35 -13.56 -11.69
CA TYR A 134 -31.38 -12.52 -11.39
C TYR A 134 -30.78 -12.73 -10.00
N LEU A 135 -29.46 -12.77 -9.92
CA LEU A 135 -28.74 -12.98 -8.67
C LEU A 135 -28.91 -11.81 -7.70
N MET A 136 -29.16 -12.15 -6.44
CA MET A 136 -29.18 -11.18 -5.35
C MET A 136 -27.92 -11.27 -4.51
N GLY A 137 -27.53 -10.13 -3.94
CA GLY A 137 -26.43 -10.02 -3.00
C GLY A 137 -26.45 -8.66 -2.32
N VAL A 138 -25.47 -8.43 -1.45
CA VAL A 138 -25.30 -7.16 -0.77
C VAL A 138 -24.20 -6.39 -1.47
N THR A 139 -24.44 -5.13 -1.83
CA THR A 139 -23.41 -4.28 -2.45
C THR A 139 -22.31 -3.96 -1.44
N VAL A 140 -21.08 -3.86 -1.92
CA VAL A 140 -19.91 -3.52 -1.12
C VAL A 140 -19.42 -2.14 -1.55
N ASP A 141 -19.06 -1.29 -0.59
CA ASP A 141 -18.44 -0.01 -0.87
C ASP A 141 -17.01 -0.28 -1.40
N PRO A 142 -16.72 0.08 -2.66
CA PRO A 142 -15.44 -0.22 -3.29
C PRO A 142 -14.25 0.50 -2.64
N LYS A 143 -14.46 1.54 -1.82
CA LYS A 143 -13.39 2.24 -1.10
C LYS A 143 -13.02 1.59 0.23
N THR A 144 -14.03 1.07 0.94
CA THR A 144 -13.85 0.54 2.29
C THR A 144 -13.87 -0.99 2.36
N GLY A 145 -14.33 -1.65 1.29
CA GLY A 145 -14.52 -3.10 1.26
C GLY A 145 -15.67 -3.58 2.15
N ASN A 146 -16.48 -2.67 2.71
CA ASN A 146 -17.55 -3.01 3.63
C ASN A 146 -18.91 -3.13 2.93
N PRO A 147 -19.78 -4.06 3.33
CA PRO A 147 -21.15 -4.13 2.82
C PRO A 147 -21.93 -2.85 3.10
N THR A 148 -22.63 -2.31 2.10
CA THR A 148 -23.42 -1.06 2.17
C THR A 148 -24.85 -1.29 2.72
N GLY A 149 -25.16 -2.53 3.13
CA GLY A 149 -26.46 -2.91 3.69
C GLY A 149 -26.44 -4.31 4.28
N SER A 150 -27.60 -4.78 4.75
CA SER A 150 -27.76 -6.15 5.29
C SER A 150 -28.82 -6.96 4.56
N VAL A 151 -29.58 -6.35 3.65
CA VAL A 151 -30.63 -7.00 2.88
C VAL A 151 -30.12 -7.23 1.45
N PRO A 152 -30.10 -8.47 0.94
CA PRO A 152 -29.74 -8.74 -0.44
C PRO A 152 -30.72 -8.08 -1.41
N THR A 153 -30.18 -7.43 -2.45
CA THR A 153 -30.93 -6.87 -3.57
C THR A 153 -30.41 -7.45 -4.88
N VAL A 154 -31.16 -7.33 -5.98
CA VAL A 154 -30.67 -7.75 -7.30
C VAL A 154 -29.38 -7.00 -7.62
N LEU A 155 -28.34 -7.75 -7.99
CA LEU A 155 -27.05 -7.18 -8.31
C LEU A 155 -27.08 -6.55 -9.70
N GLN A 156 -26.58 -5.32 -9.79
CA GLN A 156 -26.48 -4.55 -11.02
C GLN A 156 -25.15 -3.78 -11.06
N PHE A 157 -24.36 -4.00 -12.11
CA PHE A 157 -23.03 -3.44 -12.33
C PHE A 157 -22.97 -2.56 -13.58
N GLN A 158 -24.06 -1.86 -13.88
CA GLN A 158 -24.25 -1.13 -15.14
C GLN A 158 -23.37 0.13 -15.19
N ASN A 159 -22.55 0.29 -16.24
CA ASN A 159 -21.71 1.47 -16.48
C ASN A 159 -20.92 1.94 -15.23
N ASN A 160 -20.42 0.99 -14.44
CA ASN A 160 -19.66 1.33 -13.24
C ASN A 160 -18.28 1.86 -13.67
N PHE A 161 -18.21 3.18 -13.81
CA PHE A 161 -16.95 3.89 -13.72
C PHE A 161 -16.55 3.92 -12.25
N VAL A 162 -15.36 3.45 -11.95
CA VAL A 162 -14.75 3.76 -10.68
C VAL A 162 -14.14 5.15 -10.80
N PRO A 163 -14.54 6.12 -9.95
CA PRO A 163 -13.97 7.45 -9.98
C PRO A 163 -12.49 7.38 -9.64
N ALA A 164 -11.73 8.37 -10.09
CA ALA A 164 -10.35 8.50 -9.67
C ALA A 164 -10.24 8.65 -8.15
N GLN A 165 -9.16 8.11 -7.59
CA GLN A 165 -8.80 8.31 -6.20
C GLN A 165 -7.49 9.09 -6.15
N ALA A 166 -7.53 10.27 -5.53
CA ALA A 166 -6.32 11.04 -5.25
C ALA A 166 -5.38 10.25 -4.34
N THR A 167 -4.09 10.36 -4.59
CA THR A 167 -3.06 9.81 -3.69
C THR A 167 -3.12 10.56 -2.36
N THR A 168 -3.44 9.85 -1.29
CA THR A 168 -3.44 10.38 0.08
C THR A 168 -2.27 9.83 0.89
N SER A 169 -1.67 8.74 0.45
CA SER A 169 -0.57 8.08 1.14
C SER A 169 0.46 7.52 0.15
N ILE A 170 1.73 7.65 0.52
CA ILE A 170 2.88 6.98 -0.09
C ILE A 170 3.54 6.14 1.00
N GLN A 171 3.67 4.84 0.77
CA GLN A 171 4.48 3.97 1.61
C GLN A 171 5.92 3.98 1.10
N TYR A 172 6.84 4.35 1.96
CA TYR A 172 8.26 4.42 1.64
C TYR A 172 9.10 3.58 2.59
N GLY A 173 10.07 2.88 2.03
CA GLY A 173 11.09 2.16 2.78
C GLY A 173 12.39 2.13 2.00
N ALA A 174 13.49 2.48 2.65
CA ALA A 174 14.80 2.57 2.05
C ALA A 174 15.93 2.45 3.08
N ASN A 175 17.11 2.09 2.60
CA ASN A 175 18.36 2.26 3.35
C ASN A 175 19.15 3.44 2.79
N LEU A 176 19.39 4.45 3.62
CA LEU A 176 20.28 5.56 3.33
C LEU A 176 21.74 5.15 3.64
N PRO A 177 22.72 5.52 2.80
CA PRO A 177 24.12 5.23 3.07
C PRO A 177 24.63 6.04 4.28
N THR A 178 25.48 5.48 5.13
CA THR A 178 26.18 6.25 6.19
C THR A 178 27.08 7.34 5.59
N GLN A 179 27.77 7.02 4.49
CA GLN A 179 28.53 7.98 3.68
C GLN A 179 28.01 7.97 2.23
N PRO A 180 27.12 8.92 1.87
CA PRO A 180 26.72 9.10 0.48
C PRO A 180 27.92 9.44 -0.40
N LYS A 181 27.95 8.87 -1.62
CA LYS A 181 28.92 9.22 -2.65
C LYS A 181 28.27 10.16 -3.64
N THR A 182 28.27 11.45 -3.31
CA THR A 182 27.75 12.48 -4.20
C THR A 182 28.81 12.90 -5.22
N VAL A 183 28.42 13.64 -6.26
CA VAL A 183 29.40 14.14 -7.23
C VAL A 183 30.37 15.11 -6.56
N ALA A 184 29.85 16.00 -5.70
CA ALA A 184 30.63 17.00 -4.99
C ALA A 184 31.59 16.39 -3.94
N SER A 185 31.25 15.26 -3.34
CA SER A 185 32.07 14.65 -2.27
C SER A 185 33.46 14.22 -2.73
N SER A 186 33.63 13.93 -4.02
CA SER A 186 34.92 13.47 -4.57
C SER A 186 36.00 14.56 -4.63
N THR A 187 35.61 15.82 -4.65
CA THR A 187 36.52 16.98 -4.79
C THR A 187 36.50 17.91 -3.58
N ALA A 188 35.66 17.63 -2.57
CA ALA A 188 35.52 18.46 -1.39
C ALA A 188 36.69 18.28 -0.41
N ALA A 189 36.99 19.35 0.34
CA ALA A 189 38.05 19.32 1.34
C ALA A 189 37.71 18.34 2.48
N SER A 190 38.70 17.56 2.93
CA SER A 190 38.53 16.62 4.03
C SER A 190 38.04 17.34 5.29
N GLY A 191 37.17 16.68 6.07
CA GLY A 191 36.57 17.25 7.28
C GLY A 191 35.38 18.19 7.02
N THR A 192 34.93 18.36 5.78
CA THR A 192 33.71 19.11 5.46
C THR A 192 32.47 18.20 5.36
N LEU A 193 31.29 18.79 5.51
CA LEU A 193 30.02 18.09 5.29
C LEU A 193 29.91 17.59 3.84
N VAL A 194 30.34 18.39 2.86
CA VAL A 194 30.35 18.02 1.43
C VAL A 194 31.26 16.81 1.17
N ALA A 195 32.43 16.72 1.81
CA ALA A 195 33.30 15.54 1.72
C ALA A 195 32.68 14.28 2.35
N SER A 196 31.77 14.45 3.31
CA SER A 196 30.94 13.36 3.86
C SER A 196 29.72 13.04 2.97
N GLY A 197 29.61 13.68 1.81
CA GLY A 197 28.51 13.56 0.85
C GLY A 197 27.22 14.27 1.26
N GLY A 198 27.33 15.23 2.18
CA GLY A 198 26.24 16.11 2.52
C GLY A 198 26.14 17.35 1.64
N LEU A 199 25.05 18.08 1.87
CA LEU A 199 24.72 19.34 1.24
C LEU A 199 25.18 20.47 2.13
N ASP A 200 25.91 21.44 1.58
CA ASP A 200 26.29 22.66 2.29
C ASP A 200 25.32 23.79 1.92
N PRO A 201 24.50 24.30 2.85
CA PRO A 201 23.57 25.38 2.54
C PRO A 201 24.25 26.68 2.08
N ALA A 202 25.56 26.83 2.30
CA ALA A 202 26.33 27.99 1.84
C ALA A 202 26.52 28.03 0.32
N ASP A 203 26.40 26.90 -0.38
CA ASP A 203 26.59 26.75 -1.83
C ASP A 203 25.35 27.14 -2.65
N PHE A 204 24.27 27.54 -1.98
CA PHE A 204 22.97 27.88 -2.57
C PHE A 204 22.68 29.37 -2.46
N ALA A 205 22.01 29.93 -3.46
CA ALA A 205 21.53 31.31 -3.41
C ALA A 205 20.45 31.48 -2.33
N THR A 206 19.63 30.44 -2.13
CA THR A 206 18.64 30.35 -1.05
C THR A 206 18.90 29.11 -0.21
N ASN A 207 18.92 29.24 1.11
CA ASN A 207 19.17 28.12 2.02
C ASN A 207 18.07 27.03 1.86
N PRO A 208 18.40 25.81 1.39
CA PRO A 208 17.42 24.77 1.08
C PRO A 208 16.97 23.96 2.32
N LEU A 209 17.53 24.24 3.50
CA LEU A 209 17.09 23.62 4.76
C LEU A 209 15.63 24.04 5.11
N PRO A 210 14.94 23.28 5.99
CA PRO A 210 13.55 23.52 6.35
C PRO A 210 13.30 24.96 6.78
N VAL A 211 12.10 25.45 6.48
CA VAL A 211 11.70 26.83 6.75
C VAL A 211 11.96 27.18 8.22
N GLY A 212 12.71 28.26 8.46
CA GLY A 212 13.02 28.74 9.82
C GLY A 212 14.19 28.03 10.51
N SER A 213 14.86 27.09 9.83
CA SER A 213 16.13 26.54 10.31
C SER A 213 17.17 27.67 10.45
N PRO A 214 18.00 27.68 11.52
CA PRO A 214 19.00 28.71 11.74
C PRO A 214 19.92 28.86 10.53
N ALA A 215 20.29 30.10 10.25
CA ALA A 215 21.29 30.39 9.22
C ALA A 215 22.61 29.68 9.53
N PRO A 216 23.25 29.03 8.54
CA PRO A 216 24.61 28.54 8.71
C PRO A 216 25.53 29.71 9.03
N ARG A 217 26.47 29.50 9.95
CA ARG A 217 27.56 30.46 10.21
C ARG A 217 28.59 30.32 9.08
N LYS A 218 28.96 31.43 8.42
CA LYS A 218 30.00 31.48 7.38
C LYS A 218 31.32 31.98 7.95
N ASP A 219 32.43 31.58 7.33
CA ASP A 219 33.72 32.22 7.60
C ASP A 219 33.64 33.72 7.27
N ALA A 220 34.21 34.54 8.15
CA ALA A 220 34.38 35.96 7.97
C ALA A 220 35.84 36.30 8.22
N THR A 221 36.31 37.37 7.57
CA THR A 221 37.70 37.82 7.69
C THR A 221 37.80 39.12 8.45
N PHE A 222 38.90 39.28 9.17
CA PHE A 222 39.36 40.56 9.71
C PHE A 222 40.74 40.84 9.13
N THR A 223 40.90 41.97 8.45
CA THR A 223 42.20 42.42 7.92
C THR A 223 42.67 43.62 8.73
N GLY A 224 43.87 43.49 9.31
CA GLY A 224 44.55 44.58 10.01
C GLY A 224 45.01 45.72 9.10
N GLY A 225 45.58 46.76 9.69
CA GLY A 225 46.23 47.85 8.96
C GLY A 225 47.52 47.38 8.27
N ALA A 226 48.01 48.19 7.33
CA ALA A 226 49.34 48.01 6.76
C ALA A 226 50.40 48.12 7.87
N ALA A 227 51.40 47.24 7.82
CA ALA A 227 52.43 47.16 8.85
C ALA A 227 53.81 47.06 8.19
N SER A 228 54.78 47.77 8.78
CA SER A 228 56.15 47.84 8.28
C SER A 228 57.13 47.32 9.31
N ASN A 229 58.19 46.67 8.84
CA ASN A 229 59.33 46.30 9.68
C ASN A 229 60.16 47.56 10.01
N SER A 230 61.22 47.39 10.81
CA SER A 230 62.09 48.50 11.21
C SER A 230 62.96 49.08 10.08
N VAL A 231 62.92 48.48 8.88
CA VAL A 231 63.57 48.94 7.64
C VAL A 231 62.49 49.26 6.59
N PRO A 232 61.93 50.49 6.55
CA PRO A 232 60.68 50.90 5.90
C PRO A 232 60.08 50.06 4.74
N GLY A 233 59.73 48.80 4.99
CA GLY A 233 59.16 47.85 4.05
C GLY A 233 58.08 47.01 4.72
N PRO A 234 57.20 46.35 3.94
CA PRO A 234 56.09 45.59 4.50
C PRO A 234 56.63 44.43 5.36
N ILE A 235 55.98 44.18 6.51
CA ILE A 235 56.27 42.95 7.27
C ILE A 235 55.93 41.72 6.42
N THR A 236 56.71 40.66 6.56
CA THR A 236 56.47 39.36 5.92
C THR A 236 56.48 38.25 6.97
N ALA A 237 56.15 37.02 6.58
CA ALA A 237 56.26 35.87 7.47
C ALA A 237 57.70 35.67 8.00
N ALA A 238 58.73 36.17 7.30
CA ALA A 238 60.13 36.06 7.73
C ALA A 238 60.58 37.18 8.69
N THR A 239 59.79 38.26 8.83
CA THR A 239 60.14 39.38 9.72
C THR A 239 60.22 38.88 11.17
N LYS A 240 61.30 39.25 11.88
CA LYS A 240 61.52 38.81 13.26
C LYS A 240 60.58 39.50 14.25
N LEU A 241 60.13 38.77 15.26
CA LEU A 241 59.25 39.29 16.32
C LEU A 241 59.94 40.33 17.22
N SER A 242 61.26 40.26 17.35
CA SER A 242 62.07 41.26 18.04
C SER A 242 63.44 41.42 17.39
N GLY A 243 64.06 42.58 17.55
CA GLY A 243 65.38 42.88 16.98
C GLY A 243 65.82 44.32 17.21
N THR A 244 67.10 44.61 16.98
CA THR A 244 67.64 45.97 17.01
C THR A 244 67.45 46.61 15.64
N ALA A 245 66.82 47.79 15.60
CA ALA A 245 66.70 48.57 14.37
C ALA A 245 68.05 49.16 13.94
N PRO A 246 68.36 49.28 12.64
CA PRO A 246 67.55 48.84 11.49
C PRO A 246 67.80 47.36 11.13
N SER A 247 66.75 46.53 11.17
CA SER A 247 66.76 45.13 10.71
C SER A 247 65.37 44.67 10.24
N ASP A 248 65.26 43.50 9.59
CA ASP A 248 63.96 42.88 9.29
C ASP A 248 63.31 42.30 10.57
N SER A 249 62.89 43.22 11.44
CA SER A 249 62.22 42.96 12.71
C SER A 249 61.09 43.98 12.94
N LEU A 250 60.16 43.68 13.83
CA LEU A 250 59.08 44.60 14.18
C LEU A 250 59.62 45.93 14.75
N THR A 251 58.92 47.04 14.46
CA THR A 251 59.26 48.38 14.97
C THR A 251 59.14 48.49 16.49
N THR A 252 58.25 47.70 17.09
CA THR A 252 58.17 47.42 18.53
C THR A 252 58.12 45.91 18.68
N GLY A 253 59.15 45.32 19.26
CA GLY A 253 59.29 43.86 19.35
C GLY A 253 58.57 43.25 20.55
N PHE A 254 58.23 41.97 20.45
CA PHE A 254 57.69 41.18 21.55
C PHE A 254 58.78 40.87 22.60
N ALA A 255 58.38 40.78 23.87
CA ALA A 255 59.24 40.43 24.98
C ALA A 255 58.82 39.10 25.62
N ALA A 256 59.77 38.43 26.29
CA ALA A 256 59.48 37.22 27.04
C ALA A 256 58.43 37.51 28.13
N GLY A 257 57.38 36.69 28.19
CA GLY A 257 56.24 36.86 29.09
C GLY A 257 55.03 37.58 28.46
N ASP A 258 55.16 38.13 27.25
CA ASP A 258 54.01 38.60 26.49
C ASP A 258 53.06 37.44 26.16
N THR A 259 51.76 37.69 26.21
CA THR A 259 50.74 36.67 25.94
C THR A 259 49.74 37.13 24.89
N ILE A 260 49.26 36.16 24.11
CA ILE A 260 48.20 36.32 23.12
C ILE A 260 47.15 35.24 23.41
N ILE A 261 45.91 35.64 23.69
CA ILE A 261 44.81 34.72 23.97
C ILE A 261 43.89 34.68 22.75
N VAL A 262 43.67 33.48 22.22
CA VAL A 262 42.84 33.21 21.04
C VAL A 262 41.60 32.42 21.45
N GLY A 263 40.42 32.92 21.06
CA GLY A 263 39.12 32.31 21.36
C GLY A 263 38.56 32.70 22.73
N THR A 264 37.32 32.28 22.99
CA THR A 264 36.59 32.56 24.25
C THR A 264 36.24 31.30 25.05
N SER A 265 36.17 30.12 24.41
CA SER A 265 35.99 28.82 25.08
C SER A 265 36.16 27.63 24.10
N PRO A 266 37.18 26.75 24.27
CA PRO A 266 38.35 26.97 25.12
C PRO A 266 39.19 28.11 24.55
N ALA A 267 39.75 28.96 25.42
CA ALA A 267 40.70 29.98 25.02
C ALA A 267 42.12 29.38 25.02
N THR A 268 42.84 29.55 23.92
CA THR A 268 44.23 29.12 23.79
C THR A 268 45.14 30.29 24.11
N THR A 269 46.05 30.12 25.08
CA THR A 269 47.06 31.14 25.40
C THR A 269 48.37 30.80 24.72
N ILE A 270 48.84 31.70 23.87
CA ILE A 270 50.15 31.67 23.23
C ILE A 270 51.07 32.58 24.03
N THR A 271 52.20 32.05 24.50
CA THR A 271 53.17 32.77 25.34
C THR A 271 54.45 33.03 24.57
N ILE A 272 54.93 34.27 24.58
CA ILE A 272 56.25 34.61 24.06
C ILE A 272 57.32 34.19 25.07
N THR A 273 58.23 33.31 24.65
CA THR A 273 59.33 32.83 25.48
C THR A 273 60.61 33.65 25.24
N ALA A 274 61.60 33.50 26.12
CA ALA A 274 62.91 34.12 25.90
C ALA A 274 63.57 33.61 24.61
N ALA A 275 64.54 34.35 24.07
CA ALA A 275 65.26 33.94 22.87
C ALA A 275 65.86 32.53 23.03
N GLY A 276 65.69 31.66 22.02
CA GLY A 276 66.07 30.25 22.08
C GLY A 276 65.18 29.37 23.00
N GLY A 277 64.03 29.87 23.43
CA GLY A 277 63.03 29.16 24.23
C GLY A 277 62.20 28.14 23.45
N LEU A 278 61.14 27.64 24.09
CA LEU A 278 60.22 26.66 23.47
C LEU A 278 59.53 27.26 22.24
N HIS A 279 59.39 26.43 21.20
CA HIS A 279 58.67 26.73 19.97
C HIS A 279 57.68 25.58 19.67
N ASP A 280 56.40 25.80 19.99
CA ASP A 280 55.31 24.86 19.80
C ASP A 280 53.98 25.61 19.51
N ALA A 281 52.84 24.91 19.49
CA ALA A 281 51.53 25.52 19.20
C ALA A 281 51.07 26.60 20.22
N THR A 282 51.69 26.66 21.39
CA THR A 282 51.36 27.55 22.51
C THR A 282 52.53 28.42 22.98
N HIS A 283 53.73 28.23 22.41
CA HIS A 283 54.93 28.98 22.75
C HIS A 283 55.66 29.44 21.49
N VAL A 284 56.01 30.72 21.43
CA VAL A 284 56.79 31.29 20.33
C VAL A 284 57.98 32.03 20.93
N PRO A 285 59.23 31.75 20.55
CA PRO A 285 60.38 32.42 21.13
C PRO A 285 60.50 33.85 20.59
N ALA A 286 60.99 34.79 21.41
CA ALA A 286 61.08 36.21 21.05
C ALA A 286 61.99 36.49 19.84
N ASP A 287 62.94 35.60 19.55
CA ASP A 287 63.81 35.64 18.35
C ASP A 287 63.21 34.92 17.13
N GLY A 288 62.00 34.38 17.25
CA GLY A 288 61.20 33.82 16.17
C GLY A 288 60.65 34.87 15.20
N THR A 289 59.79 34.42 14.30
CA THR A 289 59.26 35.23 13.19
C THR A 289 57.77 35.50 13.32
N VAL A 290 57.26 36.50 12.57
CA VAL A 290 55.83 36.74 12.41
C VAL A 290 55.12 35.49 11.89
N GLY A 291 55.77 34.71 11.00
CA GLY A 291 55.25 33.45 10.50
C GLY A 291 55.02 32.41 11.60
N ASP A 292 55.96 32.27 12.54
CA ASP A 292 55.84 31.36 13.68
C ASP A 292 54.65 31.73 14.57
N LEU A 293 54.48 33.03 14.83
CA LEU A 293 53.34 33.54 15.59
C LEU A 293 52.01 33.31 14.87
N LEU A 294 51.94 33.58 13.57
CA LEU A 294 50.72 33.35 12.78
C LEU A 294 50.40 31.86 12.66
N ALA A 295 51.40 30.98 12.63
CA ALA A 295 51.20 29.53 12.66
C ALA A 295 50.61 29.05 13.99
N ALA A 296 51.10 29.58 15.12
CA ALA A 296 50.53 29.28 16.44
C ALA A 296 49.07 29.78 16.55
N ILE A 297 48.79 31.00 16.09
CA ILE A 297 47.41 31.53 16.03
C ILE A 297 46.53 30.69 15.10
N GLY A 298 47.05 30.30 13.93
CA GLY A 298 46.34 29.47 12.96
C GLY A 298 46.01 28.07 13.48
N THR A 299 46.88 27.50 14.31
CA THR A 299 46.62 26.23 15.00
C THR A 299 45.51 26.40 16.04
N ALA A 300 45.48 27.54 16.75
CA ALA A 300 44.45 27.85 17.73
C ALA A 300 43.07 28.17 17.10
N THR A 301 43.03 28.84 15.95
CA THR A 301 41.78 29.15 15.21
C THR A 301 41.33 28.02 14.28
N GLY A 302 42.20 27.07 13.96
CA GLY A 302 41.97 26.01 12.97
C GLY A 302 42.10 26.47 11.51
N VAL A 303 42.39 27.75 11.26
CA VAL A 303 42.60 28.33 9.92
C VAL A 303 43.81 29.26 9.95
N ALA A 304 44.78 29.02 9.08
CA ALA A 304 46.01 29.82 9.00
C ALA A 304 45.72 31.27 8.57
N PRO A 305 46.19 32.28 9.31
CA PRO A 305 46.14 33.68 8.88
C PRO A 305 47.01 33.90 7.64
N THR A 306 46.66 34.90 6.83
CA THR A 306 47.45 35.30 5.67
C THR A 306 48.10 36.66 5.86
N ILE A 307 49.24 36.91 5.22
CA ILE A 307 49.96 38.18 5.27
C ILE A 307 50.19 38.70 3.85
N SER A 308 49.79 39.94 3.60
CA SER A 308 49.91 40.57 2.30
C SER A 308 51.33 41.07 2.06
N ALA A 309 52.02 40.50 1.06
CA ALA A 309 53.39 40.89 0.72
C ALA A 309 53.52 42.33 0.19
N SER A 310 52.41 42.98 -0.20
CA SER A 310 52.43 44.34 -0.76
C SER A 310 52.41 45.43 0.30
N ASN A 311 51.81 45.18 1.46
CA ASN A 311 51.59 46.20 2.51
C ASN A 311 51.72 45.66 3.95
N GLY A 312 52.06 44.39 4.13
CA GLY A 312 52.24 43.75 5.44
C GLY A 312 50.95 43.53 6.22
N ALA A 313 49.77 43.79 5.64
CA ALA A 313 48.51 43.61 6.35
C ALA A 313 48.22 42.12 6.60
N ILE A 314 47.84 41.80 7.84
CA ILE A 314 47.52 40.43 8.27
C ILE A 314 46.01 40.24 8.23
N THR A 315 45.55 39.13 7.64
CA THR A 315 44.14 38.74 7.59
C THR A 315 43.90 37.48 8.41
N PHE A 316 43.01 37.59 9.39
CA PHE A 316 42.51 36.48 10.20
C PHE A 316 41.15 36.01 9.69
N HIS A 317 40.85 34.75 9.96
CA HIS A 317 39.60 34.07 9.61
C HIS A 317 38.88 33.63 10.89
N THR A 318 37.56 33.75 10.93
CA THR A 318 36.74 33.21 12.03
C THR A 318 36.64 31.68 11.99
N GLY A 319 36.86 31.08 10.81
CA GLY A 319 36.55 29.68 10.57
C GLY A 319 35.05 29.40 10.69
N THR A 320 34.72 28.13 10.89
CA THR A 320 33.33 27.65 11.01
C THR A 320 32.91 27.36 12.45
N ALA A 321 33.87 27.24 13.38
CA ALA A 321 33.61 26.77 14.73
C ALA A 321 33.09 27.87 15.68
N GLN A 322 33.77 29.01 15.78
CA GLN A 322 33.47 30.09 16.73
C GLN A 322 33.74 31.48 16.16
N ASP A 323 33.26 32.53 16.84
CA ASP A 323 33.61 33.92 16.47
C ASP A 323 35.09 34.20 16.85
N LEU A 324 35.79 35.00 16.04
CA LEU A 324 37.19 35.32 16.26
C LEU A 324 37.32 36.31 17.43
N SER A 325 38.18 35.97 18.38
CA SER A 325 38.60 36.86 19.47
C SER A 325 40.07 36.65 19.72
N ILE A 326 40.89 37.68 19.50
CA ILE A 326 42.32 37.66 19.82
C ILE A 326 42.60 38.87 20.73
N THR A 327 43.18 38.61 21.90
CA THR A 327 43.68 39.65 22.80
C THR A 327 45.16 39.47 23.00
N SER A 328 45.90 40.56 23.13
CA SER A 328 47.32 40.55 23.46
C SER A 328 47.64 41.50 24.60
N THR A 329 48.59 41.11 25.44
CA THR A 329 49.19 41.97 26.47
C THR A 329 50.36 42.82 25.95
N ALA A 330 50.84 42.54 24.74
CA ALA A 330 52.05 43.14 24.18
C ALA A 330 51.76 44.44 23.41
N SER A 331 52.56 45.49 23.62
CA SER A 331 52.54 46.68 22.76
C SER A 331 53.04 46.38 21.33
N ALA A 332 53.81 45.30 21.15
CA ALA A 332 54.25 44.80 19.85
C ALA A 332 53.08 44.37 18.94
N PHE A 333 51.91 44.06 19.51
CA PHE A 333 50.73 43.68 18.75
C PHE A 333 50.26 44.79 17.80
N SER A 334 50.42 46.07 18.18
CA SER A 334 50.14 47.19 17.27
C SER A 334 51.15 47.34 16.14
N ALA A 335 52.39 46.86 16.31
CA ALA A 335 53.40 46.88 15.25
C ALA A 335 53.08 45.88 14.12
N LEU A 336 52.18 44.92 14.38
CA LEU A 336 51.60 44.02 13.37
C LEU A 336 50.43 44.65 12.60
N GLY A 337 50.08 45.91 12.87
CA GLY A 337 48.90 46.55 12.29
C GLY A 337 47.58 46.08 12.91
N LEU A 338 47.62 45.52 14.12
CA LEU A 338 46.46 44.95 14.81
C LEU A 338 46.04 45.77 16.03
N THR A 339 44.76 45.71 16.38
CA THR A 339 44.21 46.27 17.62
C THR A 339 43.96 45.15 18.63
N SER A 340 44.13 45.41 19.93
CA SER A 340 43.75 44.46 21.00
C SER A 340 42.49 44.99 21.70
N PRO A 341 41.33 44.29 21.65
CA PRO A 341 41.10 43.01 21.00
C PRO A 341 40.92 43.11 19.47
N VAL A 342 41.26 42.04 18.75
CA VAL A 342 40.71 41.74 17.41
C VAL A 342 39.47 40.89 17.61
N THR A 343 38.31 41.42 17.26
CA THR A 343 37.04 40.66 17.31
C THR A 343 36.39 40.65 15.94
N GLN A 344 35.97 39.48 15.48
CA GLN A 344 35.18 39.34 14.25
C GLN A 344 34.09 38.30 14.47
N ALA A 345 32.84 38.71 14.35
CA ALA A 345 31.72 37.78 14.34
C ALA A 345 31.74 36.97 13.03
N ARG A 346 31.37 35.69 13.11
CA ARG A 346 31.14 34.86 11.91
C ARG A 346 30.11 35.52 11.00
N GLY A 347 30.24 35.30 9.70
CA GLY A 347 29.22 35.69 8.73
C GLY A 347 27.91 34.96 9.04
N THR A 348 26.78 35.63 8.83
CA THR A 348 25.46 34.99 8.93
C THR A 348 25.00 34.58 7.54
N GLY A 349 24.67 33.29 7.35
CA GLY A 349 23.93 32.84 6.18
C GLY A 349 22.47 33.31 6.19
N THR A 350 21.68 32.80 5.25
CA THR A 350 20.24 33.04 5.20
C THR A 350 19.52 31.95 5.99
N VAL A 351 18.41 32.30 6.66
CA VAL A 351 17.52 31.31 7.29
C VAL A 351 17.00 30.31 6.26
N GLY A 352 16.71 29.08 6.70
CA GLY A 352 16.15 28.04 5.83
C GLY A 352 14.88 28.52 5.13
N THR A 353 14.85 28.39 3.80
CA THR A 353 13.71 28.76 2.95
C THR A 353 12.90 27.53 2.53
N GLY A 354 13.43 26.32 2.73
CA GLY A 354 12.80 25.06 2.37
C GLY A 354 12.74 24.80 0.86
N THR A 355 13.45 25.56 0.04
CA THR A 355 13.36 25.46 -1.43
C THR A 355 14.71 25.48 -2.11
N VAL A 356 14.81 24.80 -3.25
CA VAL A 356 15.90 24.92 -4.21
C VAL A 356 15.34 25.58 -5.46
N ILE A 357 15.94 26.69 -5.88
CA ILE A 357 15.55 27.40 -7.10
C ILE A 357 16.23 26.82 -8.35
N GLY A 358 15.70 27.14 -9.53
CA GLY A 358 16.21 26.68 -10.83
C GLY A 358 17.71 26.90 -11.02
N ASN A 359 18.24 28.05 -10.60
CA ASN A 359 19.68 28.35 -10.68
C ASN A 359 20.55 27.38 -9.87
N ASP A 360 20.03 26.83 -8.77
CA ASP A 360 20.80 25.99 -7.83
C ASP A 360 20.60 24.48 -8.09
N VAL A 361 19.78 24.09 -9.07
CA VAL A 361 19.46 22.67 -9.36
C VAL A 361 20.72 21.84 -9.68
N ALA A 362 21.68 22.43 -10.39
CA ALA A 362 22.92 21.75 -10.72
C ALA A 362 23.77 21.44 -9.48
N THR A 363 23.88 22.40 -8.55
CA THR A 363 24.54 22.22 -7.26
C THR A 363 23.79 21.19 -6.41
N PHE A 364 22.48 21.35 -6.29
CA PHE A 364 21.63 20.41 -5.54
C PHE A 364 21.79 18.96 -6.01
N THR A 365 21.82 18.74 -7.32
CA THR A 365 21.95 17.39 -7.89
C THR A 365 23.33 16.79 -7.61
N LYS A 366 24.38 17.61 -7.49
CA LYS A 366 25.74 17.17 -7.16
C LYS A 366 25.94 16.87 -5.67
N GLU A 367 25.10 17.39 -4.79
CA GLU A 367 25.19 17.27 -3.32
C GLU A 367 24.07 16.44 -2.69
N SER A 368 23.17 15.88 -3.51
CA SER A 368 22.07 15.01 -3.06
C SER A 368 22.05 13.71 -3.84
N ILE A 369 21.37 12.70 -3.31
CA ILE A 369 21.20 11.38 -3.94
C ILE A 369 19.73 11.12 -4.28
N SER A 370 19.49 10.32 -5.32
CA SER A 370 18.13 9.95 -5.73
C SER A 370 17.44 9.12 -4.65
N GLY A 371 16.21 9.49 -4.30
CA GLY A 371 15.33 8.77 -3.40
C GLY A 371 14.26 7.94 -4.12
N GLY A 372 14.30 7.89 -5.45
CA GLY A 372 13.32 7.21 -6.30
C GLY A 372 12.24 8.15 -6.84
N ALA A 373 11.28 7.57 -7.54
CA ALA A 373 10.13 8.28 -8.06
C ALA A 373 8.87 7.43 -7.95
N VAL A 374 7.72 8.08 -7.81
CA VAL A 374 6.41 7.44 -7.76
C VAL A 374 5.39 8.26 -8.53
N THR A 375 4.60 7.61 -9.38
CA THR A 375 3.47 8.26 -10.05
C THR A 375 2.29 8.29 -9.09
N ALA A 376 1.96 9.49 -8.62
CA ALA A 376 0.77 9.78 -7.83
C ALA A 376 -0.38 10.26 -8.72
N TYR A 377 -1.57 10.43 -8.16
CA TYR A 377 -2.77 10.86 -8.87
C TYR A 377 -3.44 12.02 -8.14
N ASN A 378 -3.83 13.07 -8.89
CA ASN A 378 -4.63 14.16 -8.33
C ASN A 378 -6.11 13.76 -8.17
N ALA A 379 -6.94 14.67 -7.63
CA ALA A 379 -8.38 14.43 -7.45
C ALA A 379 -9.14 14.14 -8.76
N SER A 380 -8.63 14.60 -9.89
CA SER A 380 -9.19 14.33 -11.23
C SER A 380 -8.65 13.03 -11.86
N GLY A 381 -7.71 12.34 -11.22
CA GLY A 381 -7.07 11.13 -11.74
C GLY A 381 -5.96 11.36 -12.76
N THR A 382 -5.47 12.59 -12.88
CA THR A 382 -4.28 12.89 -13.70
C THR A 382 -3.04 12.33 -13.01
N PRO A 383 -2.19 11.56 -13.70
CA PRO A 383 -0.92 11.10 -13.15
C PRO A 383 0.04 12.28 -12.94
N VAL A 384 0.74 12.26 -11.80
CA VAL A 384 1.71 13.27 -11.37
C VAL A 384 2.96 12.54 -10.87
N ASP A 385 4.09 12.71 -11.56
CA ASP A 385 5.32 12.02 -11.19
C ASP A 385 6.04 12.77 -10.06
N LEU A 386 6.07 12.17 -8.87
CA LEU A 386 6.81 12.66 -7.72
C LEU A 386 8.22 12.08 -7.72
N GLN A 387 9.20 12.90 -8.05
CA GLN A 387 10.62 12.56 -7.86
C GLN A 387 11.08 12.96 -6.47
N LEU A 388 11.79 12.05 -5.80
CA LEU A 388 12.30 12.23 -4.45
C LEU A 388 13.83 12.27 -4.46
N ARG A 389 14.42 13.12 -3.61
CA ARG A 389 15.86 13.16 -3.36
C ARG A 389 16.16 13.34 -1.88
N TRP A 390 17.23 12.68 -1.45
CA TRP A 390 17.75 12.78 -0.09
C TRP A 390 19.03 13.61 -0.10
N ALA A 391 19.11 14.56 0.83
CA ALA A 391 20.34 15.31 1.08
C ALA A 391 20.74 15.13 2.55
N LYS A 392 22.00 14.76 2.80
CA LYS A 392 22.55 14.69 4.14
C LYS A 392 22.90 16.10 4.59
N THR A 393 22.38 16.55 5.72
CA THR A 393 22.54 17.94 6.19
C THR A 393 23.37 18.05 7.45
N ASP A 394 23.65 16.93 8.11
CA ASP A 394 24.63 16.83 9.18
C ASP A 394 25.21 15.41 9.23
N SER A 395 26.43 15.27 9.75
CA SER A 395 27.15 13.99 9.79
C SER A 395 27.91 13.82 11.10
N ALA A 396 27.68 12.71 11.81
CA ALA A 396 28.39 12.39 13.04
C ALA A 396 29.92 12.24 12.83
N SER A 397 30.38 12.02 11.60
CA SER A 397 31.80 12.00 11.23
C SER A 397 32.53 13.32 11.46
N LEU A 398 31.80 14.43 11.62
CA LEU A 398 32.36 15.77 11.87
C LEU A 398 32.75 15.98 13.35
N GLY A 399 32.42 15.03 14.24
CA GLY A 399 32.84 15.04 15.63
C GLY A 399 31.74 15.43 16.61
N ALA A 400 32.14 15.84 17.82
CA ALA A 400 31.21 16.10 18.91
C ALA A 400 30.23 17.25 18.59
N GLY A 401 28.94 17.05 18.88
CA GLY A 401 27.88 18.01 18.58
C GLY A 401 27.18 17.80 17.23
N HIS A 402 27.67 16.87 16.41
CA HIS A 402 27.07 16.50 15.13
C HIS A 402 26.30 15.18 15.21
N SER A 403 25.31 15.03 14.34
CA SER A 403 24.48 13.83 14.22
C SER A 403 24.20 13.49 12.76
N ASP A 404 23.95 12.23 12.45
CA ASP A 404 23.53 11.84 11.11
C ASP A 404 22.11 12.33 10.82
N THR A 405 22.01 13.43 10.07
CA THR A 405 20.75 14.09 9.73
C THR A 405 20.55 14.20 8.22
N TRP A 406 19.35 13.89 7.77
CA TRP A 406 18.95 13.90 6.37
C TRP A 406 17.65 14.68 6.16
N ASN A 407 17.53 15.32 5.01
CA ASN A 407 16.29 15.95 4.57
C ASN A 407 15.81 15.32 3.26
N LEU A 408 14.50 15.11 3.19
CA LEU A 408 13.81 14.64 1.99
C LEU A 408 13.28 15.84 1.21
N PHE A 409 13.50 15.82 -0.10
CA PHE A 409 13.01 16.80 -1.06
C PHE A 409 12.15 16.11 -2.11
N TYR A 410 11.13 16.81 -2.58
CA TYR A 410 10.37 16.41 -3.76
C TYR A 410 10.48 17.48 -4.85
N GLN A 411 10.46 17.04 -6.11
CA GLN A 411 10.52 17.96 -7.25
C GLN A 411 9.15 18.59 -7.46
N THR A 412 9.09 19.92 -7.58
CA THR A 412 7.85 20.65 -7.89
C THR A 412 7.81 21.13 -9.33
N ASP A 413 8.95 21.34 -9.99
CA ASP A 413 9.02 21.72 -11.40
C ASP A 413 10.35 21.25 -12.03
N PRO A 414 10.33 20.29 -12.96
CA PRO A 414 11.53 19.82 -13.64
C PRO A 414 12.14 20.83 -14.62
N ASN A 415 11.38 21.87 -15.02
CA ASN A 415 11.80 22.88 -16.00
C ASN A 415 12.04 24.26 -15.35
N ALA A 416 12.10 24.33 -14.03
CA ALA A 416 12.34 25.57 -13.30
C ALA A 416 13.67 26.23 -13.72
N THR A 417 13.62 27.53 -14.00
CA THR A 417 14.79 28.37 -14.34
C THR A 417 14.82 29.63 -13.49
N GLY A 418 16.00 30.22 -13.30
CA GLY A 418 16.14 31.45 -12.53
C GLY A 418 15.77 31.23 -11.05
N THR A 419 14.87 32.07 -10.55
CA THR A 419 14.37 32.04 -9.17
C THR A 419 13.14 31.14 -8.98
N GLN A 420 12.68 30.45 -10.02
CA GLN A 420 11.55 29.51 -9.91
C GLN A 420 11.92 28.33 -9.01
N THR A 421 11.00 27.90 -8.15
CA THR A 421 11.21 26.76 -7.27
C THR A 421 11.25 25.46 -8.08
N ALA A 422 12.35 24.72 -7.97
CA ALA A 422 12.55 23.42 -8.63
C ALA A 422 12.28 22.25 -7.67
N TRP A 423 12.78 22.36 -6.43
CA TRP A 423 12.62 21.36 -5.38
C TRP A 423 12.15 22.01 -4.09
N VAL A 424 11.36 21.25 -3.33
CA VAL A 424 10.82 21.67 -2.03
C VAL A 424 11.24 20.65 -0.98
N ASN A 425 11.75 21.13 0.14
CA ASN A 425 12.04 20.35 1.33
C ASN A 425 10.72 19.96 2.02
N THR A 426 10.61 18.71 2.44
CA THR A 426 9.41 18.20 3.14
C THR A 426 9.20 18.80 4.54
N GLY A 427 10.16 19.58 5.05
CA GLY A 427 10.08 20.31 6.31
C GLY A 427 10.50 19.50 7.54
N GLN A 428 10.71 18.19 7.37
CA GLN A 428 11.09 17.28 8.45
C GLN A 428 12.53 16.80 8.29
N ALA A 429 13.31 16.95 9.36
CA ALA A 429 14.65 16.38 9.47
C ALA A 429 14.60 14.94 9.99
N PHE A 430 15.33 14.06 9.32
CA PHE A 430 15.44 12.64 9.62
C PHE A 430 16.77 12.37 10.30
N THR A 431 16.75 12.01 11.58
CA THR A 431 17.95 11.75 12.38
C THR A 431 18.10 10.27 12.65
N PHE A 432 19.35 9.78 12.66
CA PHE A 432 19.66 8.37 12.89
C PHE A 432 20.55 8.20 14.13
N ALA A 433 20.36 7.09 14.83
CA ALA A 433 21.26 6.66 15.90
C ALA A 433 22.51 5.97 15.31
N SER A 434 23.53 5.78 16.14
CA SER A 434 24.79 5.13 15.75
C SER A 434 24.62 3.68 15.29
N ASP A 435 23.50 3.03 15.63
CA ASP A 435 23.14 1.68 15.18
C ASP A 435 22.39 1.67 13.84
N GLY A 436 22.19 2.83 13.21
CA GLY A 436 21.50 2.99 11.93
C GLY A 436 19.98 3.05 12.03
N SER A 437 19.41 3.01 13.23
CA SER A 437 17.96 3.15 13.44
C SER A 437 17.52 4.62 13.33
N LEU A 438 16.31 4.84 12.80
CA LEU A 438 15.70 6.16 12.71
C LEU A 438 15.21 6.62 14.10
N THR A 439 15.65 7.79 14.55
CA THR A 439 15.26 8.38 15.85
C THR A 439 14.24 9.51 15.72
N SER A 440 14.28 10.26 14.61
CA SER A 440 13.29 11.28 14.26
C SER A 440 13.00 11.19 12.76
N PRO A 441 11.75 11.37 12.31
CA PRO A 441 10.53 11.61 13.10
C PRO A 441 10.13 10.41 13.97
N SER A 442 9.64 10.69 15.19
CA SER A 442 9.07 9.66 16.07
C SER A 442 7.65 9.32 15.61
N GLY A 443 7.46 8.17 14.96
CA GLY A 443 6.15 7.72 14.47
C GLY A 443 6.23 6.93 13.16
N SER A 444 5.08 6.70 12.54
CA SER A 444 4.97 5.89 11.31
C SER A 444 5.15 6.69 10.01
N GLY A 445 5.72 7.92 10.05
CA GLY A 445 5.91 8.74 8.86
C GLY A 445 5.82 10.25 9.09
N ILE A 446 5.66 11.00 7.99
CA ILE A 446 5.44 12.45 7.97
C ILE A 446 4.22 12.79 7.10
N THR A 447 3.66 13.99 7.23
CA THR A 447 2.67 14.51 6.28
C THR A 447 3.25 15.67 5.52
N ILE A 448 3.26 15.58 4.19
CA ILE A 448 3.71 16.66 3.31
C ILE A 448 2.46 17.41 2.86
N ASN A 449 2.36 18.68 3.23
CA ASN A 449 1.20 19.50 2.91
C ASN A 449 1.38 20.21 1.58
N ASN A 450 0.27 20.40 0.86
CA ASN A 450 0.22 21.17 -0.40
C ASN A 450 1.21 20.69 -1.46
N VAL A 451 1.37 19.37 -1.60
CA VAL A 451 2.21 18.80 -2.65
C VAL A 451 1.65 19.19 -4.02
N SER A 452 2.51 19.73 -4.86
CA SER A 452 2.20 20.06 -6.25
C SER A 452 3.40 19.80 -7.14
N VAL A 453 3.17 19.37 -8.38
CA VAL A 453 4.21 19.22 -9.41
C VAL A 453 3.71 19.79 -10.72
N SER A 454 4.47 20.67 -11.35
CA SER A 454 4.14 21.30 -12.64
C SER A 454 2.73 21.93 -12.67
N GLY A 455 2.32 22.53 -11.56
CA GLY A 455 0.99 23.14 -11.38
C GLY A 455 -0.16 22.15 -11.09
N GLN A 456 0.10 20.85 -11.07
CA GLN A 456 -0.88 19.83 -10.65
C GLN A 456 -0.83 19.65 -9.14
N GLN A 457 -1.94 19.90 -8.46
CA GLN A 457 -2.02 19.78 -7.00
C GLN A 457 -2.47 18.39 -6.56
N LEU A 458 -1.67 17.77 -5.69
CA LEU A 458 -1.98 16.50 -5.02
C LEU A 458 -2.63 16.70 -3.64
N GLY A 459 -2.43 17.87 -3.02
CA GLY A 459 -2.94 18.17 -1.68
C GLY A 459 -2.00 17.68 -0.58
N SER A 460 -2.55 17.27 0.56
CA SER A 460 -1.74 16.69 1.65
C SER A 460 -1.53 15.20 1.41
N VAL A 461 -0.28 14.77 1.41
CA VAL A 461 0.13 13.37 1.19
C VAL A 461 0.85 12.87 2.44
N ALA A 462 0.34 11.80 3.03
CA ALA A 462 1.01 11.09 4.10
C ALA A 462 2.18 10.26 3.52
N PHE A 463 3.38 10.50 4.01
CA PHE A 463 4.56 9.74 3.66
C PHE A 463 4.85 8.74 4.79
N ASN A 464 4.29 7.55 4.65
CA ASN A 464 4.32 6.51 5.65
C ASN A 464 5.65 5.76 5.58
N ILE A 465 6.30 5.63 6.74
CA ILE A 465 7.54 4.92 6.96
C ILE A 465 7.24 3.88 8.04
N SER A 466 7.22 2.60 7.63
CA SER A 466 7.03 1.50 8.58
C SER A 466 8.14 1.52 9.63
N SER A 467 7.89 0.98 10.82
CA SER A 467 8.94 0.79 11.82
C SER A 467 10.10 -0.02 11.23
N GLY A 468 11.32 0.52 11.27
CA GLY A 468 12.49 -0.07 10.62
C GLY A 468 12.48 -0.03 9.08
N GLY A 469 11.52 0.66 8.48
CA GLY A 469 11.40 0.83 7.03
C GLY A 469 12.40 1.82 6.44
N LEU A 470 12.87 2.79 7.24
CA LEU A 470 13.95 3.70 6.87
C LEU A 470 15.14 3.47 7.82
N THR A 471 16.29 3.13 7.25
CA THR A 471 17.52 2.84 8.01
C THR A 471 18.71 3.58 7.45
N GLN A 472 19.79 3.65 8.22
CA GLN A 472 21.08 4.16 7.76
C GLN A 472 22.18 3.13 7.98
N TYR A 473 22.50 2.37 6.93
CA TYR A 473 23.58 1.39 6.93
C TYR A 473 24.61 1.70 5.83
N ALA A 474 25.83 1.23 6.05
CA ALA A 474 26.91 1.35 5.08
C ALA A 474 26.50 0.72 3.74
N SER A 475 26.78 1.43 2.64
CA SER A 475 26.51 0.98 1.29
C SER A 475 27.74 1.20 0.42
N THR A 476 28.20 0.16 -0.26
CA THR A 476 29.39 0.23 -1.13
C THR A 476 29.21 1.23 -2.27
N SER A 477 27.99 1.35 -2.80
CA SER A 477 27.65 2.29 -3.88
C SER A 477 27.54 3.74 -3.39
N GLY A 478 27.31 3.97 -2.10
CA GLY A 478 27.02 5.30 -1.56
C GLY A 478 25.70 5.90 -2.07
N ALA A 479 24.82 5.07 -2.64
CA ALA A 479 23.48 5.45 -3.09
C ALA A 479 22.39 4.89 -2.17
N VAL A 480 21.18 5.45 -2.25
CA VAL A 480 20.00 4.93 -1.55
C VAL A 480 19.60 3.58 -2.14
N THR A 481 19.35 2.61 -1.27
CA THR A 481 18.71 1.35 -1.65
C THR A 481 17.24 1.44 -1.31
N ILE A 482 16.36 1.46 -2.31
CA ILE A 482 14.91 1.56 -2.10
C ILE A 482 14.34 0.16 -1.95
N ASN A 483 13.72 -0.12 -0.81
CA ASN A 483 13.06 -1.40 -0.52
C ASN A 483 11.58 -1.36 -0.93
N THR A 484 10.91 -0.22 -0.77
CA THR A 484 9.48 -0.07 -1.09
C THR A 484 9.18 1.38 -1.42
N ILE A 485 8.46 1.59 -2.52
CA ILE A 485 7.83 2.88 -2.83
C ILE A 485 6.51 2.60 -3.54
N THR A 486 5.39 2.76 -2.83
CA THR A 486 4.04 2.51 -3.36
C THR A 486 3.06 3.57 -2.90
N GLN A 487 1.93 3.70 -3.59
CA GLN A 487 0.94 4.73 -3.32
C GLN A 487 -0.48 4.21 -3.54
N ASN A 488 -1.49 4.89 -2.98
CA ASN A 488 -2.88 4.39 -2.90
C ASN A 488 -3.91 5.07 -3.83
N GLY A 489 -3.48 6.01 -4.67
CA GLY A 489 -4.29 6.66 -5.69
C GLY A 489 -4.33 5.89 -7.01
N TYR A 490 -5.33 6.20 -7.84
CA TYR A 490 -5.47 5.62 -9.18
C TYR A 490 -6.36 6.51 -10.06
N ALA A 491 -6.13 6.43 -11.38
CA ALA A 491 -6.99 7.09 -12.36
C ALA A 491 -8.38 6.45 -12.41
N ALA A 492 -9.36 7.16 -12.97
CA ALA A 492 -10.68 6.59 -13.21
C ALA A 492 -10.61 5.36 -14.14
N GLY A 493 -11.47 4.37 -13.91
CA GLY A 493 -11.46 3.11 -14.65
C GLY A 493 -12.85 2.66 -15.05
N GLN A 494 -12.96 2.02 -16.22
CA GLN A 494 -14.19 1.35 -16.67
C GLN A 494 -14.14 -0.13 -16.29
N LEU A 495 -15.28 -0.69 -15.85
CA LEU A 495 -15.40 -2.11 -15.59
C LEU A 495 -15.13 -2.92 -16.87
N ARG A 496 -14.17 -3.86 -16.83
CA ARG A 496 -13.82 -4.75 -17.95
C ARG A 496 -14.41 -6.14 -17.79
N SER A 497 -14.38 -6.68 -16.58
CA SER A 497 -14.89 -8.02 -16.29
C SER A 497 -15.34 -8.13 -14.84
N VAL A 498 -16.19 -9.12 -14.59
CA VAL A 498 -16.67 -9.50 -13.26
C VAL A 498 -16.30 -10.95 -13.01
N SER A 499 -15.84 -11.27 -11.81
CA SER A 499 -15.59 -12.63 -11.35
C SER A 499 -16.17 -12.82 -9.95
N VAL A 500 -16.31 -14.08 -9.51
CA VAL A 500 -16.69 -14.39 -8.13
C VAL A 500 -15.61 -15.23 -7.47
N SER A 501 -15.21 -14.82 -6.26
CA SER A 501 -14.27 -15.56 -5.42
C SER A 501 -14.95 -16.69 -4.64
N ASN A 502 -14.16 -17.57 -4.03
CA ASN A 502 -14.65 -18.66 -3.18
C ASN A 502 -15.30 -18.17 -1.86
N ASN A 503 -15.22 -16.88 -1.55
CA ASN A 503 -15.89 -16.30 -0.39
C ASN A 503 -17.23 -15.63 -0.77
N GLY A 504 -17.69 -15.82 -2.02
CA GLY A 504 -18.88 -15.17 -2.54
C GLY A 504 -18.71 -13.68 -2.85
N LEU A 505 -17.48 -13.14 -2.77
CA LEU A 505 -17.22 -11.75 -3.18
C LEU A 505 -17.18 -11.66 -4.70
N VAL A 506 -17.99 -10.75 -5.23
CA VAL A 506 -18.03 -10.38 -6.64
C VAL A 506 -16.99 -9.29 -6.88
N ILE A 507 -15.97 -9.62 -7.66
CA ILE A 507 -14.80 -8.77 -7.92
C ILE A 507 -14.92 -8.20 -9.33
N GLY A 508 -14.86 -6.87 -9.43
CA GLY A 508 -14.74 -6.16 -10.71
C GLY A 508 -13.29 -5.90 -11.06
N THR A 509 -12.88 -6.22 -12.30
CA THR A 509 -11.58 -5.81 -12.84
C THR A 509 -11.77 -4.59 -13.74
N PHE A 510 -11.01 -3.53 -13.50
CA PHE A 510 -11.16 -2.25 -14.16
C PHE A 510 -10.04 -1.95 -15.18
N SER A 511 -10.28 -1.02 -16.11
CA SER A 511 -9.32 -0.63 -17.14
C SER A 511 -8.07 0.06 -16.60
N ASN A 512 -8.14 0.62 -15.39
CA ASN A 512 -7.02 1.20 -14.65
C ASN A 512 -6.19 0.13 -13.89
N GLY A 513 -6.47 -1.16 -14.08
CA GLY A 513 -5.76 -2.27 -13.44
C GLY A 513 -6.18 -2.56 -12.00
N GLN A 514 -7.18 -1.86 -11.46
CA GLN A 514 -7.69 -2.12 -10.12
C GLN A 514 -8.65 -3.31 -10.10
N ASN A 515 -8.60 -4.07 -9.01
CA ASN A 515 -9.56 -5.11 -8.66
C ASN A 515 -10.31 -4.67 -7.42
N LEU A 516 -11.62 -4.41 -7.54
CA LEU A 516 -12.44 -3.93 -6.43
C LEU A 516 -13.58 -4.89 -6.15
N ASP A 517 -13.88 -5.08 -4.86
CA ASP A 517 -15.04 -5.84 -4.41
C ASP A 517 -16.29 -4.99 -4.63
N LEU A 518 -17.23 -5.51 -5.42
CA LEU A 518 -18.46 -4.80 -5.81
C LEU A 518 -19.67 -5.25 -5.01
N ALA A 519 -19.71 -6.53 -4.66
CA ALA A 519 -20.82 -7.12 -3.93
C ALA A 519 -20.40 -8.42 -3.24
N GLN A 520 -21.22 -8.87 -2.30
CA GLN A 520 -21.11 -10.18 -1.67
C GLN A 520 -22.39 -10.97 -1.91
N VAL A 521 -22.24 -12.18 -2.44
CA VAL A 521 -23.32 -13.16 -2.58
C VAL A 521 -23.46 -13.91 -1.25
N THR A 522 -24.64 -13.85 -0.66
CA THR A 522 -24.96 -14.56 0.57
C THR A 522 -25.81 -15.78 0.27
N LEU A 523 -25.56 -16.88 0.99
CA LEU A 523 -26.37 -18.09 0.90
C LEU A 523 -27.50 -18.08 1.93
N SER A 524 -28.64 -18.63 1.53
CA SER A 524 -29.80 -18.84 2.39
C SER A 524 -30.01 -20.33 2.62
N HIS A 525 -30.48 -20.72 3.81
CA HIS A 525 -30.87 -22.10 4.13
C HIS A 525 -32.29 -22.16 4.70
N PHE A 526 -32.80 -23.39 4.85
CA PHE A 526 -34.16 -23.68 5.29
C PHE A 526 -34.17 -24.85 6.27
N ASN A 527 -35.06 -24.80 7.26
CA ASN A 527 -35.26 -25.94 8.16
C ASN A 527 -35.84 -27.15 7.41
N GLY A 528 -36.76 -26.90 6.48
CA GLY A 528 -37.44 -27.92 5.68
C GLY A 528 -37.07 -27.89 4.20
N THR A 529 -35.79 -28.05 3.86
CA THR A 529 -35.28 -27.93 2.47
C THR A 529 -36.04 -28.78 1.44
N ASN A 530 -36.44 -30.01 1.79
CA ASN A 530 -37.17 -30.90 0.88
C ASN A 530 -38.66 -30.56 0.74
N TYR A 531 -39.18 -29.57 1.48
CA TYR A 531 -40.56 -29.08 1.42
C TYR A 531 -40.70 -27.80 0.60
N LEU A 532 -39.61 -27.32 0.00
CA LEU A 532 -39.66 -26.21 -0.94
C LEU A 532 -40.46 -26.59 -2.19
N LYS A 533 -41.21 -25.64 -2.73
CA LYS A 533 -41.96 -25.83 -3.98
C LYS A 533 -41.02 -25.62 -5.16
N ALA A 534 -40.84 -26.64 -5.98
CA ALA A 534 -40.09 -26.51 -7.23
C ALA A 534 -40.78 -25.54 -8.20
N MET A 535 -39.99 -24.69 -8.83
CA MET A 535 -40.36 -23.74 -9.86
C MET A 535 -39.53 -24.02 -11.13
N ASP A 536 -39.98 -23.49 -12.26
CA ASP A 536 -39.28 -23.70 -13.53
C ASP A 536 -37.83 -23.23 -13.47
N GLY A 537 -36.95 -23.97 -14.15
CA GLY A 537 -35.53 -23.60 -14.29
C GLY A 537 -34.63 -23.95 -13.10
N GLY A 538 -35.09 -24.81 -12.19
CA GLY A 538 -34.30 -25.24 -11.02
C GLY A 538 -34.33 -24.23 -9.86
N ALA A 539 -35.36 -23.38 -9.82
CA ALA A 539 -35.63 -22.48 -8.71
C ALA A 539 -36.66 -23.08 -7.75
N TYR A 540 -36.72 -22.53 -6.55
CA TYR A 540 -37.56 -23.00 -5.46
C TYR A 540 -38.25 -21.82 -4.79
N ALA A 541 -39.53 -22.01 -4.45
CA ALA A 541 -40.32 -21.08 -3.67
C ALA A 541 -40.56 -21.64 -2.25
N VAL A 542 -40.63 -20.73 -1.29
CA VAL A 542 -40.89 -21.05 0.11
C VAL A 542 -42.32 -21.54 0.30
N THR A 543 -42.50 -22.51 1.19
CA THR A 543 -43.81 -23.01 1.64
C THR A 543 -43.91 -22.90 3.16
N ASP A 544 -45.13 -23.02 3.69
CA ASP A 544 -45.33 -23.04 5.15
C ASP A 544 -44.57 -24.20 5.83
N GLN A 545 -44.39 -25.32 5.11
CA GLN A 545 -43.68 -26.51 5.61
C GLN A 545 -42.15 -26.37 5.52
N SER A 546 -41.62 -25.62 4.55
CA SER A 546 -40.16 -25.37 4.50
C SER A 546 -39.69 -24.41 5.59
N GLY A 547 -40.60 -23.55 6.06
CA GLY A 547 -40.27 -22.39 6.88
C GLY A 547 -39.66 -21.24 6.05
N PRO A 548 -39.50 -20.05 6.65
CA PRO A 548 -38.89 -18.91 5.99
C PRO A 548 -37.41 -19.14 5.67
N ALA A 549 -36.88 -18.37 4.72
CA ALA A 549 -35.44 -18.39 4.42
C ALA A 549 -34.65 -17.78 5.58
N ILE A 550 -33.57 -18.46 5.97
CA ILE A 550 -32.65 -18.02 7.00
C ILE A 550 -31.34 -17.62 6.31
N ALA A 551 -30.92 -16.38 6.52
CA ALA A 551 -29.65 -15.87 5.98
C ALA A 551 -28.46 -16.56 6.65
N GLY A 552 -27.44 -16.90 5.86
CA GLY A 552 -26.22 -17.56 6.33
C GLY A 552 -26.37 -19.08 6.37
N ALA A 553 -26.04 -19.74 5.27
CA ALA A 553 -25.92 -21.20 5.22
C ALA A 553 -24.51 -21.66 5.66
N SER A 554 -24.39 -22.92 6.11
CA SER A 554 -23.09 -23.50 6.47
C SER A 554 -22.24 -23.91 5.27
N GLY A 555 -22.83 -24.00 4.08
CA GLY A 555 -22.10 -24.32 2.86
C GLY A 555 -21.23 -23.17 2.37
N THR A 556 -20.27 -23.51 1.50
CA THR A 556 -19.31 -22.57 0.92
C THR A 556 -19.56 -22.38 -0.56
N ILE A 557 -19.24 -21.19 -1.07
CA ILE A 557 -19.30 -20.88 -2.49
C ILE A 557 -17.97 -21.25 -3.15
N SER A 558 -18.00 -21.87 -4.31
CA SER A 558 -16.82 -22.09 -5.15
C SER A 558 -16.99 -21.27 -6.43
N GLY A 559 -16.10 -20.30 -6.65
CA GLY A 559 -16.08 -19.49 -7.86
C GLY A 559 -15.61 -20.29 -9.07
N SER A 560 -15.92 -19.80 -10.27
CA SER A 560 -15.57 -20.43 -11.55
C SER A 560 -15.91 -21.94 -11.58
N SER A 561 -17.04 -22.32 -11.00
CA SER A 561 -17.45 -23.72 -10.83
C SER A 561 -18.95 -23.86 -11.06
N LEU A 562 -19.42 -25.05 -11.41
CA LEU A 562 -20.84 -25.37 -11.57
C LEU A 562 -21.17 -26.68 -10.87
N GLU A 563 -22.33 -26.72 -10.24
CA GLU A 563 -22.92 -27.96 -9.73
C GLU A 563 -23.71 -28.64 -10.86
N GLY A 564 -23.40 -29.90 -11.17
CA GLY A 564 -24.15 -30.74 -12.09
C GLY A 564 -25.45 -31.26 -11.48
N SER A 565 -26.17 -32.08 -12.25
CA SER A 565 -27.31 -32.84 -11.74
C SER A 565 -26.85 -33.81 -10.64
N ASN A 566 -27.67 -34.02 -9.62
CA ASN A 566 -27.43 -35.06 -8.62
C ASN A 566 -28.00 -36.44 -9.03
N THR A 567 -28.51 -36.55 -10.25
CA THR A 567 -29.07 -37.78 -10.82
C THR A 567 -27.98 -38.54 -11.59
N ASP A 568 -27.76 -39.81 -11.23
CA ASP A 568 -26.93 -40.73 -12.02
C ASP A 568 -27.80 -41.52 -13.03
N ILE A 569 -27.44 -41.46 -14.30
CA ILE A 569 -28.12 -42.13 -15.39
C ILE A 569 -28.13 -43.65 -15.21
N ALA A 570 -27.04 -44.25 -14.71
CA ALA A 570 -26.95 -45.70 -14.53
C ALA A 570 -27.93 -46.21 -13.46
N ASP A 571 -28.03 -45.47 -12.35
CA ASP A 571 -28.98 -45.77 -11.28
C ASP A 571 -30.43 -45.58 -11.73
N GLU A 572 -30.73 -44.50 -12.47
CA GLU A 572 -32.08 -44.26 -12.98
C GLU A 572 -32.51 -45.30 -14.02
N PHE A 573 -31.62 -45.78 -14.90
CA PHE A 573 -31.94 -46.89 -15.81
C PHE A 573 -32.20 -48.19 -15.07
N THR A 574 -31.44 -48.47 -14.00
CA THR A 574 -31.69 -49.65 -13.16
C THR A 574 -33.07 -49.56 -12.49
N LYS A 575 -33.41 -48.41 -11.91
CA LYS A 575 -34.74 -48.15 -11.34
C LYS A 575 -35.84 -48.27 -12.40
N LEU A 576 -35.61 -47.78 -13.62
CA LEU A 576 -36.55 -47.88 -14.73
C LEU A 576 -36.85 -49.33 -15.08
N ILE A 577 -35.82 -50.19 -15.19
CA ILE A 577 -36.00 -51.62 -15.48
C ILE A 577 -36.81 -52.30 -14.37
N VAL A 578 -36.49 -52.05 -13.10
CA VAL A 578 -37.21 -52.63 -11.95
C VAL A 578 -38.67 -52.15 -11.91
N THR A 579 -38.90 -50.86 -12.14
CA THR A 579 -40.24 -50.24 -12.15
C THR A 579 -41.08 -50.78 -13.31
N GLN A 580 -40.49 -50.99 -14.49
CA GLN A 580 -41.15 -51.62 -15.64
C GLN A 580 -41.51 -53.09 -15.38
N GLN A 581 -40.61 -53.86 -14.75
CA GLN A 581 -40.91 -55.24 -14.34
C GLN A 581 -42.06 -55.29 -13.33
N ALA A 582 -42.08 -54.38 -12.35
CA ALA A 582 -43.17 -54.26 -11.38
C ALA A 582 -44.50 -53.88 -12.04
N TYR A 583 -44.47 -52.93 -13.00
CA TYR A 583 -45.64 -52.56 -13.79
C TYR A 583 -46.18 -53.77 -14.60
N SER A 584 -45.31 -54.52 -15.27
CA SER A 584 -45.66 -55.74 -16.02
C SER A 584 -46.18 -56.87 -15.13
N ALA A 585 -45.67 -57.01 -13.91
CA ALA A 585 -46.19 -57.96 -12.93
C ALA A 585 -47.63 -57.60 -12.52
N ASN A 586 -47.92 -56.32 -12.26
CA ASN A 586 -49.26 -55.85 -11.91
C ASN A 586 -50.27 -56.03 -13.06
N THR A 587 -49.87 -55.81 -14.32
CA THR A 587 -50.75 -56.06 -15.46
C THR A 587 -51.07 -57.54 -15.64
N LYS A 588 -50.11 -58.44 -15.36
CA LYS A 588 -50.35 -59.89 -15.38
C LYS A 588 -51.43 -60.31 -14.38
N VAL A 589 -51.42 -59.76 -13.16
CA VAL A 589 -52.46 -60.04 -12.15
C VAL A 589 -53.84 -59.67 -12.67
N ILE A 590 -53.98 -58.52 -13.35
CA ILE A 590 -55.24 -58.11 -13.97
C ILE A 590 -55.65 -59.08 -15.08
N THR A 591 -54.72 -59.53 -15.92
CA THR A 591 -55.04 -60.51 -16.98
C THR A 591 -55.51 -61.84 -16.39
N THR A 592 -54.85 -62.35 -15.35
CA THR A 592 -55.25 -63.59 -14.66
C THR A 592 -56.61 -63.43 -13.97
N ALA A 593 -56.85 -62.29 -13.31
CA ALA A 593 -58.15 -61.96 -12.73
C ALA A 593 -59.26 -61.93 -13.78
N ASN A 594 -59.01 -61.30 -14.93
CA ASN A 594 -59.96 -61.25 -16.04
C ASN A 594 -60.23 -62.65 -16.62
N SER A 595 -59.22 -63.49 -16.79
CA SER A 595 -59.41 -64.90 -17.20
C SER A 595 -60.27 -65.67 -16.21
N MET A 596 -60.03 -65.53 -14.89
CA MET A 596 -60.87 -66.17 -13.87
C MET A 596 -62.32 -65.67 -13.88
N VAL A 597 -62.55 -64.38 -14.15
CA VAL A 597 -63.92 -63.84 -14.33
C VAL A 597 -64.58 -64.42 -15.57
N GLN A 598 -63.85 -64.52 -16.68
CA GLN A 598 -64.36 -65.12 -17.92
C GLN A 598 -64.70 -66.60 -17.73
N ASP A 599 -63.84 -67.37 -17.05
CA ASP A 599 -64.10 -68.77 -16.71
C ASP A 599 -65.34 -68.91 -15.82
N LEU A 600 -65.49 -68.05 -14.81
CA LEU A 600 -66.69 -68.03 -13.96
C LEU A 600 -67.95 -67.73 -14.77
N LEU A 601 -67.91 -66.76 -15.68
CA LEU A 601 -69.03 -66.42 -16.57
C LEU A 601 -69.38 -67.56 -17.52
N ASN A 602 -68.39 -68.34 -17.97
CA ASN A 602 -68.60 -69.52 -18.81
C ASN A 602 -69.19 -70.70 -18.05
N VAL A 603 -68.93 -70.81 -16.74
CA VAL A 603 -69.54 -71.84 -15.85
C VAL A 603 -70.99 -71.48 -15.47
N LEU A 604 -71.35 -70.19 -15.50
CA LEU A 604 -72.71 -69.70 -15.22
C LEU A 604 -73.66 -69.79 -16.43
N ARG A 605 -73.14 -70.05 -17.64
CA ARG A 605 -73.94 -70.37 -18.83
C ARG A 605 -74.14 -71.87 -18.95
#